data_AF-A0A180F795-F1
#
_entry.id   AF-A0A180F795-F1
#
_cell.length_a   1.000
_cell.length_b   1.000
_cell.length_c   1.000
_cell.angle_alpha   90.00
_cell.angle_beta   90.00
_cell.angle_gamma   90.00
#
_symmetry.space_group_name_H-M   'P 1'
#
loop_
_entity.id
_entity.type
_entity.pdbx_description
1 polymer ?
#
loop_
_entity_poly.entity_id
_entity_poly.type
_entity_poly.pdbx_seq_one_letter_code
_entity_poly.pdbx_strand_id
1 'polypeptide(L)'
;MTIHSGTVTINCTQKTEGNEGLESKGTLTINGGNIEVRTYDDGINAAKAIIINGGNIFCAASGQDAIDSNGPLTINGGLIISNGVSGDGEAFDAETTFHVNGGIIVGTHGGRAMTTPAGSQRSVRIQGTAGSAISVKNAAGETILLFNIPVIANATTGTSLTVTFSDPRLTGSSYTLLSGGSISGGTTVNGYNTGGTYTGGTSKSITL
;
A
#
# COMPACT_ATOMS: atom_id res chain seq x y z
N MET A 1 -4.77 -15.87 13.77
CA MET A 1 -3.73 -16.55 12.95
C MET A 1 -2.41 -15.82 13.18
N THR A 2 -1.26 -16.52 13.15
CA THR A 2 0.06 -15.85 13.25
C THR A 2 1.02 -16.39 12.21
N ILE A 3 1.64 -15.50 11.44
CA ILE A 3 2.74 -15.81 10.52
C ILE A 3 4.02 -15.28 11.15
N HIS A 4 4.99 -16.16 11.42
CA HIS A 4 6.26 -15.77 12.03
C HIS A 4 7.28 -15.28 11.00
N SER A 5 7.48 -16.04 9.93
CA SER A 5 8.46 -15.80 8.87
C SER A 5 8.21 -16.76 7.70
N GLY A 6 9.08 -16.73 6.69
CA GLY A 6 9.04 -17.65 5.54
C GLY A 6 8.38 -17.03 4.32
N THR A 7 8.03 -17.87 3.34
CA THR A 7 7.35 -17.45 2.12
C THR A 7 5.92 -17.97 2.14
N VAL A 8 4.95 -17.08 1.89
CA VAL A 8 3.53 -17.42 1.72
C VAL A 8 3.07 -16.82 0.40
N THR A 9 2.59 -17.67 -0.51
CA THR A 9 2.03 -17.23 -1.78
C THR A 9 0.63 -17.81 -1.93
N ILE A 10 -0.36 -16.93 -2.03
CA ILE A 10 -1.77 -17.29 -2.21
C ILE A 10 -2.26 -16.60 -3.47
N ASN A 11 -2.86 -17.37 -4.37
CA ASN A 11 -3.43 -16.88 -5.62
C ASN A 11 -4.81 -17.50 -5.83
N CYS A 12 -5.84 -16.79 -5.38
CA CYS A 12 -7.22 -17.19 -5.55
C CYS A 12 -7.68 -16.76 -6.95
N THR A 13 -8.10 -17.73 -7.77
CA THR A 13 -8.46 -17.50 -9.18
C THR A 13 -9.96 -17.34 -9.41
N GLN A 14 -10.77 -17.67 -8.42
CA GLN A 14 -12.22 -17.52 -8.48
C GLN A 14 -12.61 -16.05 -8.29
N LYS A 15 -13.56 -15.57 -9.11
CA LYS A 15 -14.03 -14.18 -9.10
C LYS A 15 -15.40 -14.05 -8.44
N THR A 16 -15.52 -14.52 -7.20
CA THR A 16 -16.74 -14.45 -6.41
C THR A 16 -16.41 -14.10 -4.97
N GLU A 17 -17.34 -13.42 -4.29
CA GLU A 17 -17.28 -13.13 -2.85
C GLU A 17 -17.13 -14.41 -2.02
N GLY A 18 -16.52 -14.26 -0.84
CA GLY A 18 -16.13 -15.33 0.08
C GLY A 18 -14.78 -16.00 -0.25
N ASN A 19 -14.11 -15.60 -1.33
CA ASN A 19 -12.79 -16.14 -1.72
C ASN A 19 -11.66 -15.22 -1.27
N GLU A 20 -11.47 -15.19 0.03
CA GLU A 20 -10.41 -14.41 0.68
C GLU A 20 -9.06 -15.15 0.63
N GLY A 21 -7.99 -14.44 0.96
CA GLY A 21 -6.63 -14.99 1.00
C GLY A 21 -6.25 -15.47 2.39
N LEU A 22 -5.68 -14.58 3.19
CA LEU A 22 -5.34 -14.85 4.59
C LEU A 22 -6.48 -14.38 5.49
N GLU A 23 -7.32 -15.31 5.96
CA GLU A 23 -8.47 -14.99 6.79
C GLU A 23 -8.28 -15.41 8.26
N SER A 24 -8.72 -14.58 9.20
CA SER A 24 -8.85 -14.98 10.60
C SER A 24 -10.13 -14.45 11.27
N LYS A 25 -10.90 -15.34 11.92
CA LYS A 25 -12.02 -14.95 12.81
C LYS A 25 -11.58 -14.25 14.11
N GLY A 26 -10.28 -14.12 14.33
CA GLY A 26 -9.67 -13.46 15.48
C GLY A 26 -8.68 -12.40 15.04
N THR A 27 -7.60 -12.24 15.80
CA THR A 27 -6.49 -11.37 15.38
C THR A 27 -5.59 -12.12 14.40
N LEU A 28 -5.22 -11.45 13.31
CA LEU A 28 -4.19 -11.89 12.38
C LEU A 28 -2.91 -11.11 12.66
N THR A 29 -1.81 -11.82 12.92
CA THR A 29 -0.51 -11.20 13.19
C THR A 29 0.53 -11.68 12.19
N ILE A 30 1.25 -10.75 11.56
CA ILE A 30 2.37 -11.03 10.67
C ILE A 30 3.63 -10.46 11.32
N ASN A 31 4.54 -11.33 11.74
CA ASN A 31 5.81 -10.92 12.32
C ASN A 31 6.90 -10.67 11.27
N GLY A 32 6.78 -11.30 10.10
CA GLY A 32 7.74 -11.20 9.01
C GLY A 32 7.48 -12.21 7.90
N GLY A 33 8.39 -12.25 6.92
CA GLY A 33 8.31 -13.15 5.76
C GLY A 33 8.11 -12.41 4.44
N ASN A 34 8.09 -13.17 3.34
CA ASN A 34 7.71 -12.71 2.01
C ASN A 34 6.30 -13.24 1.73
N ILE A 35 5.33 -12.33 1.74
CA ILE A 35 3.91 -12.68 1.64
C ILE A 35 3.36 -12.07 0.37
N GLU A 36 2.74 -12.89 -0.45
CA GLU A 36 2.15 -12.47 -1.71
C GLU A 36 0.75 -13.05 -1.82
N VAL A 37 -0.25 -12.18 -1.75
CA VAL A 37 -1.66 -12.58 -1.78
C VAL A 37 -2.34 -11.87 -2.95
N ARG A 38 -2.99 -12.68 -3.79
CA ARG A 38 -3.84 -12.21 -4.88
C ARG A 38 -5.20 -12.87 -4.79
N THR A 39 -6.24 -12.05 -4.76
CA THR A 39 -7.61 -12.48 -4.53
C THR A 39 -8.58 -11.72 -5.42
N TYR A 40 -9.82 -12.24 -5.50
CA TYR A 40 -10.93 -11.43 -5.95
C TYR A 40 -11.51 -10.64 -4.79
N ASP A 41 -11.91 -11.34 -3.74
CA ASP A 41 -12.37 -10.75 -2.49
C ASP A 41 -11.19 -10.27 -1.63
N ASP A 42 -11.39 -10.14 -0.32
CA ASP A 42 -10.37 -9.61 0.57
C ASP A 42 -9.07 -10.40 0.57
N GLY A 43 -7.96 -9.69 0.43
CA GLY A 43 -6.65 -10.33 0.38
C GLY A 43 -6.21 -10.84 1.76
N ILE A 44 -6.15 -9.93 2.74
CA ILE A 44 -5.86 -10.27 4.14
C ILE A 44 -7.02 -9.74 4.97
N ASN A 45 -7.82 -10.63 5.55
CA ASN A 45 -8.99 -10.30 6.35
C ASN A 45 -8.80 -10.76 7.81
N ALA A 46 -9.15 -9.90 8.77
CA ALA A 46 -9.36 -10.34 10.14
C ALA A 46 -10.54 -9.67 10.86
N ALA A 47 -11.42 -10.51 11.41
CA ALA A 47 -12.64 -10.09 12.11
C ALA A 47 -12.41 -9.36 13.45
N LYS A 48 -11.18 -9.35 14.00
CA LYS A 48 -10.88 -8.61 15.24
C LYS A 48 -9.82 -7.54 15.09
N ALA A 49 -8.71 -7.83 14.42
CA ALA A 49 -7.58 -6.91 14.26
C ALA A 49 -6.55 -7.51 13.30
N ILE A 50 -5.84 -6.65 12.58
CA ILE A 50 -4.62 -7.00 11.85
C ILE A 50 -3.43 -6.28 12.48
N ILE A 51 -2.37 -7.04 12.77
CA ILE A 51 -1.10 -6.51 13.30
C ILE A 51 0.04 -6.97 12.40
N ILE A 52 0.73 -6.03 11.77
CA ILE A 52 1.89 -6.30 10.92
C ILE A 52 3.14 -5.72 11.58
N ASN A 53 4.02 -6.58 12.09
CA ASN A 53 5.28 -6.17 12.72
C ASN A 53 6.44 -6.06 11.72
N GLY A 54 6.33 -6.70 10.55
CA GLY A 54 7.38 -6.72 9.55
C GLY A 54 7.03 -7.60 8.35
N GLY A 55 7.99 -7.73 7.43
CA GLY A 55 7.88 -8.56 6.23
C GLY A 55 7.88 -7.75 4.93
N ASN A 56 7.99 -8.45 3.81
CA ASN A 56 7.76 -7.94 2.47
C ASN A 56 6.40 -8.48 2.02
N ILE A 57 5.39 -7.62 2.06
CA ILE A 57 4.00 -8.02 1.85
C ILE A 57 3.51 -7.35 0.58
N PHE A 58 3.04 -8.17 -0.35
CA PHE A 58 2.23 -7.74 -1.47
C PHE A 58 0.83 -8.31 -1.30
N CYS A 59 -0.16 -7.43 -1.35
CA CYS A 59 -1.55 -7.85 -1.36
C CYS A 59 -2.29 -7.12 -2.48
N ALA A 60 -3.05 -7.86 -3.29
CA ALA A 60 -3.89 -7.28 -4.32
C ALA A 60 -5.23 -8.00 -4.40
N ALA A 61 -6.30 -7.25 -4.18
CA ALA A 61 -7.66 -7.69 -4.43
C ALA A 61 -8.15 -7.11 -5.76
N SER A 62 -9.03 -7.84 -6.44
CA SER A 62 -9.57 -7.44 -7.75
C SER A 62 -11.07 -7.20 -7.76
N GLY A 63 -11.72 -7.35 -6.61
CA GLY A 63 -13.15 -7.14 -6.36
C GLY A 63 -13.44 -6.39 -5.05
N GLN A 64 -12.62 -6.58 -4.01
CA GLN A 64 -12.80 -5.95 -2.68
C GLN A 64 -11.48 -5.35 -2.13
N ASP A 65 -11.29 -5.37 -0.81
CA ASP A 65 -10.19 -4.75 -0.10
C ASP A 65 -8.93 -5.61 -0.17
N ALA A 66 -7.77 -5.00 -0.38
CA ALA A 66 -6.54 -5.78 -0.31
C ALA A 66 -6.25 -6.21 1.14
N ILE A 67 -6.38 -5.30 2.09
CA ILE A 67 -6.20 -5.60 3.51
C ILE A 67 -7.39 -5.02 4.25
N ASP A 68 -8.26 -5.89 4.74
CA ASP A 68 -9.48 -5.56 5.49
C ASP A 68 -9.35 -5.99 6.95
N SER A 69 -9.57 -5.06 7.87
CA SER A 69 -9.80 -5.39 9.26
C SER A 69 -11.14 -4.86 9.73
N ASN A 70 -12.01 -5.76 10.19
CA ASN A 70 -13.22 -5.41 10.96
C ASN A 70 -12.92 -4.88 12.38
N GLY A 71 -11.71 -4.34 12.58
CA GLY A 71 -11.19 -3.86 13.85
C GLY A 71 -10.07 -2.85 13.60
N PRO A 72 -9.03 -2.81 14.43
CA PRO A 72 -7.87 -1.97 14.17
C PRO A 72 -6.86 -2.67 13.24
N LEU A 73 -6.30 -1.88 12.33
CA LEU A 73 -5.12 -2.21 11.55
C LEU A 73 -3.90 -1.49 12.15
N THR A 74 -2.89 -2.24 12.59
CA THR A 74 -1.64 -1.69 13.11
C THR A 74 -0.45 -2.21 12.32
N ILE A 75 0.37 -1.29 11.81
CA ILE A 75 1.60 -1.57 11.08
C ILE A 75 2.79 -1.01 11.86
N ASN A 76 3.64 -1.89 12.38
CA ASN A 76 4.85 -1.52 13.12
C ASN A 76 6.13 -1.57 12.26
N GLY A 77 6.08 -2.21 11.09
CA GLY A 77 7.24 -2.34 10.21
C GLY A 77 6.94 -3.13 8.94
N GLY A 78 7.97 -3.26 8.10
CA GLY A 78 7.92 -4.00 6.82
C GLY A 78 7.86 -3.10 5.58
N LEU A 79 7.87 -3.73 4.41
CA LEU A 79 7.52 -3.13 3.13
C LEU A 79 6.19 -3.73 2.68
N ILE A 80 5.15 -2.91 2.61
CA ILE A 80 3.77 -3.37 2.35
C ILE A 80 3.24 -2.63 1.13
N ILE A 81 3.00 -3.37 0.06
CA ILE A 81 2.38 -2.86 -1.15
C ILE A 81 0.99 -3.48 -1.25
N SER A 82 -0.04 -2.63 -1.15
CA SER A 82 -1.43 -3.06 -1.09
C SER A 82 -2.23 -2.41 -2.22
N ASN A 83 -2.96 -3.21 -2.99
CA ASN A 83 -3.74 -2.73 -4.13
C ASN A 83 -5.18 -3.23 -4.04
N GLY A 84 -6.06 -2.40 -3.49
CA GLY A 84 -7.50 -2.62 -3.59
C GLY A 84 -8.04 -2.12 -4.93
N VAL A 85 -9.35 -2.21 -5.13
CA VAL A 85 -10.04 -1.70 -6.32
C VAL A 85 -10.83 -0.44 -6.02
N SER A 86 -11.24 0.32 -7.05
CA SER A 86 -12.21 1.41 -6.85
C SER A 86 -13.61 0.88 -6.54
N GLY A 87 -14.40 1.61 -5.74
CA GLY A 87 -15.78 1.26 -5.44
C GLY A 87 -15.89 0.76 -4.01
N ASP A 88 -16.26 -0.50 -3.86
CA ASP A 88 -16.49 -1.17 -2.57
C ASP A 88 -15.22 -1.74 -1.93
N GLY A 89 -14.04 -1.41 -2.46
CA GLY A 89 -12.75 -1.85 -1.93
C GLY A 89 -11.72 -0.73 -1.78
N GLU A 90 -10.67 -1.04 -1.03
CA GLU A 90 -9.61 -0.14 -0.59
C GLU A 90 -8.27 -0.91 -0.49
N ALA A 91 -7.14 -0.19 -0.55
CA ALA A 91 -5.85 -0.83 -0.27
C ALA A 91 -5.71 -1.24 1.20
N PHE A 92 -6.29 -0.45 2.09
CA PHE A 92 -6.25 -0.66 3.52
C PHE A 92 -7.58 -0.19 4.10
N ASP A 93 -8.47 -1.14 4.39
CA ASP A 93 -9.68 -0.87 5.16
C ASP A 93 -9.48 -1.31 6.62
N ALA A 94 -9.92 -0.44 7.52
CA ALA A 94 -9.96 -0.70 8.94
C ALA A 94 -11.23 -0.05 9.50
N GLU A 95 -12.14 -0.86 10.03
CA GLU A 95 -13.42 -0.38 10.56
C GLU A 95 -13.24 0.66 11.68
N THR A 96 -12.16 0.55 12.46
CA THR A 96 -11.89 1.42 13.61
C THR A 96 -10.70 2.36 13.40
N THR A 97 -9.48 1.89 13.64
CA THR A 97 -8.25 2.69 13.59
C THR A 97 -7.26 2.08 12.62
N PHE A 98 -6.55 2.95 11.91
CA PHE A 98 -5.43 2.56 11.07
C PHE A 98 -4.18 3.29 11.57
N HIS A 99 -3.28 2.55 12.22
CA HIS A 99 -2.06 3.07 12.83
C HIS A 99 -0.80 2.55 12.12
N VAL A 100 0.11 3.48 11.83
CA VAL A 100 1.43 3.17 11.28
C VAL A 100 2.50 3.72 12.21
N ASN A 101 3.25 2.81 12.83
CA ASN A 101 4.35 3.11 13.74
C ASN A 101 5.72 2.95 13.07
N GLY A 102 5.79 2.29 11.91
CA GLY A 102 7.03 2.04 11.19
C GLY A 102 6.82 1.35 9.85
N GLY A 103 7.89 1.23 9.07
CA GLY A 103 7.90 0.55 7.78
C GLY A 103 7.53 1.45 6.60
N ILE A 104 7.51 0.87 5.40
CA ILE A 104 7.13 1.55 4.17
C ILE A 104 5.82 0.93 3.70
N ILE A 105 4.79 1.74 3.50
CA ILE A 105 3.52 1.29 2.94
C ILE A 105 3.19 2.09 1.69
N VAL A 106 2.66 1.42 0.67
CA VAL A 106 2.09 2.04 -0.51
C VAL A 106 0.77 1.34 -0.82
N GLY A 107 -0.31 2.11 -0.87
CA GLY A 107 -1.67 1.66 -1.12
C GLY A 107 -2.26 2.32 -2.36
N THR A 108 -2.90 1.57 -3.26
CA THR A 108 -3.71 2.14 -4.36
C THR A 108 -5.21 1.92 -4.16
N HIS A 109 -6.02 2.87 -4.62
CA HIS A 109 -7.48 2.93 -4.45
C HIS A 109 -7.99 3.25 -3.05
N GLY A 110 -7.33 4.17 -2.36
CA GLY A 110 -7.90 4.67 -1.11
C GLY A 110 -7.91 3.60 -0.01
N GLY A 111 -8.79 3.78 0.97
CA GLY A 111 -8.55 3.53 2.37
C GLY A 111 -9.13 4.70 3.15
N ARG A 112 -9.79 4.46 4.29
CA ARG A 112 -9.99 5.53 5.31
C ARG A 112 -8.68 6.32 5.54
N ALA A 113 -8.80 7.59 5.90
CA ALA A 113 -7.62 8.37 6.25
C ALA A 113 -6.91 7.67 7.41
N MET A 114 -5.61 7.41 7.27
CA MET A 114 -4.79 6.90 8.37
C MET A 114 -5.05 7.76 9.60
N THR A 115 -5.52 7.14 10.67
CA THR A 115 -5.61 7.80 11.95
C THR A 115 -4.20 8.04 12.42
N THR A 116 -3.80 9.30 12.54
CA THR A 116 -2.48 9.72 12.99
C THR A 116 -2.54 10.16 14.46
N PRO A 117 -2.59 9.23 15.43
CA PRO A 117 -2.23 9.59 16.79
C PRO A 117 -0.94 10.41 16.80
N ALA A 118 -0.85 11.34 17.74
CA ALA A 118 0.38 12.08 17.97
C ALA A 118 1.54 11.08 18.17
N GLY A 119 2.59 11.21 17.36
CA GLY A 119 3.76 10.32 17.39
C GLY A 119 3.75 9.15 16.40
N SER A 120 2.66 8.93 15.65
CA SER A 120 2.66 7.95 14.54
C SER A 120 3.49 8.43 13.35
N GLN A 121 3.94 7.47 12.53
CA GLN A 121 4.64 7.75 11.28
C GLN A 121 3.73 8.54 10.33
N ARG A 122 4.28 9.57 9.68
CA ARG A 122 3.52 10.44 8.77
C ARG A 122 3.12 9.70 7.50
N SER A 123 2.01 10.13 6.91
CA SER A 123 1.53 9.61 5.64
C SER A 123 1.15 10.71 4.68
N VAL A 124 1.21 10.40 3.39
CA VAL A 124 0.81 11.28 2.30
C VAL A 124 -0.26 10.58 1.49
N ARG A 125 -1.26 11.35 1.05
CA ARG A 125 -2.25 10.92 0.07
C ARG A 125 -2.13 11.81 -1.17
N ILE A 126 -1.95 11.18 -2.32
CA ILE A 126 -1.77 11.87 -3.61
C ILE A 126 -2.67 11.27 -4.67
N GLN A 127 -3.03 12.08 -5.65
CA GLN A 127 -3.65 11.58 -6.87
C GLN A 127 -2.58 10.95 -7.76
N GLY A 128 -2.90 9.79 -8.33
CA GLY A 128 -2.10 9.11 -9.33
C GLY A 128 -2.96 8.60 -10.47
N THR A 129 -2.30 8.06 -11.49
CA THR A 129 -2.95 7.48 -12.67
C THR A 129 -2.45 6.04 -12.87
N ALA A 130 -3.36 5.08 -12.98
CA ALA A 130 -3.01 3.69 -13.23
C ALA A 130 -2.16 3.55 -14.51
N GLY A 131 -1.08 2.77 -14.41
CA GLY A 131 -0.09 2.58 -15.48
C GLY A 131 0.97 3.68 -15.57
N SER A 132 0.88 4.75 -14.76
CA SER A 132 1.89 5.82 -14.74
C SER A 132 2.93 5.61 -13.64
N ALA A 133 4.04 6.37 -13.72
CA ALA A 133 5.02 6.46 -12.66
C ALA A 133 4.85 7.75 -11.84
N ILE A 134 5.17 7.66 -10.56
CA ILE A 134 5.27 8.81 -9.66
C ILE A 134 6.58 8.77 -8.88
N SER A 135 7.04 9.95 -8.45
CA SER A 135 8.11 10.08 -7.46
C SER A 135 7.75 11.12 -6.41
N VAL A 136 8.13 10.88 -5.16
CA VAL A 136 8.07 11.88 -4.10
C VAL A 136 9.47 12.16 -3.60
N LYS A 137 9.83 13.44 -3.55
CA LYS A 137 11.13 13.92 -3.08
C LYS A 137 10.99 14.84 -1.88
N ASN A 138 11.97 14.82 -0.99
CA ASN A 138 12.05 15.80 0.08
C ASN A 138 12.63 17.14 -0.42
N ALA A 139 12.72 18.14 0.47
CA ALA A 139 13.26 19.46 0.15
C ALA A 139 14.74 19.45 -0.28
N ALA A 140 15.52 18.43 0.08
CA ALA A 140 16.89 18.24 -0.36
C ALA A 140 16.99 17.59 -1.76
N GLY A 141 15.87 17.22 -2.36
CA GLY A 141 15.80 16.55 -3.67
C GLY A 141 16.02 15.03 -3.61
N GLU A 142 16.12 14.46 -2.41
CA GLU A 142 16.25 13.03 -2.19
C GLU A 142 14.93 12.31 -2.46
N THR A 143 14.99 11.20 -3.18
CA THR A 143 13.81 10.39 -3.49
C THR A 143 13.35 9.60 -2.26
N ILE A 144 12.15 9.89 -1.80
CA ILE A 144 11.44 9.14 -0.75
C ILE A 144 10.68 7.97 -1.39
N LEU A 145 9.85 8.24 -2.39
CA LEU A 145 9.08 7.23 -3.10
C LEU A 145 9.41 7.24 -4.59
N LEU A 146 9.50 6.04 -5.16
CA LEU A 146 9.52 5.81 -6.60
C LEU A 146 8.58 4.64 -6.89
N PHE A 147 7.48 4.89 -7.58
CA PHE A 147 6.40 3.92 -7.70
C PHE A 147 5.78 3.92 -9.10
N ASN A 148 5.70 2.74 -9.70
CA ASN A 148 4.85 2.46 -10.85
C ASN A 148 3.46 2.06 -10.34
N ILE A 149 2.47 2.88 -10.63
CA ILE A 149 1.09 2.62 -10.24
C ILE A 149 0.56 1.45 -11.08
N PRO A 150 0.16 0.33 -10.46
CA PRO A 150 -0.25 -0.86 -11.19
C PRO A 150 -1.56 -0.61 -11.95
N VAL A 151 -1.70 -1.35 -13.04
CA VAL A 151 -3.00 -1.56 -13.71
C VAL A 151 -3.62 -2.79 -13.07
N ILE A 152 -4.82 -2.65 -12.51
CA ILE A 152 -5.58 -3.72 -11.87
C ILE A 152 -6.98 -3.80 -12.46
N ALA A 153 -7.76 -4.84 -12.10
CA ALA A 153 -9.02 -5.20 -12.77
C ALA A 153 -9.99 -4.03 -12.99
N ASN A 154 -10.11 -3.11 -12.02
CA ASN A 154 -10.99 -1.94 -12.09
C ASN A 154 -10.24 -0.60 -12.19
N ALA A 155 -8.93 -0.65 -12.47
CA ALA A 155 -8.11 0.53 -12.71
C ALA A 155 -7.22 0.31 -13.92
N THR A 156 -7.87 0.38 -15.08
CA THR A 156 -7.23 0.30 -16.39
C THR A 156 -6.30 1.50 -16.60
N THR A 157 -5.41 1.40 -17.57
CA THR A 157 -4.49 2.49 -17.91
C THR A 157 -5.24 3.82 -18.10
N GLY A 158 -4.80 4.86 -17.39
CA GLY A 158 -5.44 6.18 -17.43
C GLY A 158 -6.47 6.42 -16.33
N THR A 159 -6.90 5.40 -15.57
CA THR A 159 -7.78 5.58 -14.42
C THR A 159 -7.11 6.44 -13.36
N SER A 160 -7.80 7.50 -12.93
CA SER A 160 -7.37 8.34 -11.81
C SER A 160 -7.69 7.65 -10.49
N LEU A 161 -6.71 7.56 -9.60
CA LEU A 161 -6.86 6.88 -8.31
C LEU A 161 -6.08 7.58 -7.21
N THR A 162 -6.43 7.26 -5.97
CA THR A 162 -5.68 7.70 -4.80
C THR A 162 -4.53 6.73 -4.54
N VAL A 163 -3.32 7.27 -4.36
CA VAL A 163 -2.19 6.56 -3.78
C VAL A 163 -1.96 7.09 -2.37
N THR A 164 -1.97 6.19 -1.39
CA THR A 164 -1.62 6.49 0.00
C THR A 164 -0.24 5.90 0.27
N PHE A 165 0.68 6.65 0.86
CA PHE A 165 1.98 6.09 1.26
C PHE A 165 2.43 6.63 2.62
N SER A 166 3.20 5.82 3.34
CA SER A 166 3.90 6.21 4.56
C SER A 166 5.32 5.66 4.51
N ASP A 167 6.27 6.44 4.99
CA ASP A 167 7.68 6.10 5.03
C ASP A 167 8.33 6.81 6.23
N PRO A 168 9.21 6.17 7.01
CA PRO A 168 9.87 6.79 8.15
C PRO A 168 10.69 8.03 7.79
N ARG A 169 11.06 8.20 6.53
CA ARG A 169 11.80 9.36 6.02
C ARG A 169 10.91 10.59 5.82
N LEU A 170 9.59 10.48 5.99
CA LEU A 170 8.67 11.62 5.97
C LEU A 170 8.76 12.48 7.25
N THR A 171 9.93 13.09 7.50
CA THR A 171 10.22 13.88 8.72
C THR A 171 10.09 15.39 8.53
N GLY A 172 10.27 15.88 7.29
CA GLY A 172 10.10 17.29 6.92
C GLY A 172 8.64 17.72 6.74
N SER A 173 8.44 19.03 6.54
CA SER A 173 7.13 19.65 6.32
C SER A 173 6.73 19.78 4.86
N SER A 174 7.69 19.73 3.92
CA SER A 174 7.43 19.90 2.48
C SER A 174 8.10 18.83 1.63
N TYR A 175 7.38 18.44 0.58
CA TYR A 175 7.80 17.43 -0.41
C TYR A 175 7.36 17.86 -1.80
N THR A 176 7.95 17.23 -2.81
CA THR A 176 7.60 17.42 -4.22
C THR A 176 7.10 16.10 -4.79
N LEU A 177 5.84 16.09 -5.25
CA LEU A 177 5.30 15.05 -6.11
C LEU A 177 5.73 15.30 -7.55
N LEU A 178 6.25 14.28 -8.21
CA LEU A 178 6.48 14.24 -9.64
C LEU A 178 5.54 13.21 -10.27
N SER A 179 4.83 13.58 -11.34
CA SER A 179 3.86 12.73 -12.05
C SER A 179 3.93 12.88 -13.56
N GLY A 180 3.53 11.86 -14.32
CA GLY A 180 3.50 11.89 -15.79
C GLY A 180 4.87 11.71 -16.48
N GLY A 181 5.88 11.31 -15.70
CA GLY A 181 7.22 10.95 -16.17
C GLY A 181 7.42 9.44 -16.20
N SER A 182 8.68 9.00 -16.24
CA SER A 182 9.04 7.59 -16.27
C SER A 182 10.15 7.26 -15.27
N ILE A 183 10.21 5.97 -14.90
CA ILE A 183 11.25 5.41 -14.05
C ILE A 183 12.20 4.61 -14.94
N SER A 184 13.51 4.83 -14.79
CA SER A 184 14.55 4.02 -15.43
C SER A 184 15.55 3.49 -14.41
N GLY A 185 16.12 2.30 -14.70
CA GLY A 185 17.04 1.61 -13.80
C GLY A 185 16.40 1.09 -12.50
N GLY A 186 17.26 0.72 -11.55
CA GLY A 186 16.84 0.18 -10.26
C GLY A 186 16.22 -1.22 -10.33
N THR A 187 15.51 -1.58 -9.27
CA THR A 187 14.75 -2.83 -9.16
C THR A 187 13.31 -2.50 -8.79
N THR A 188 12.37 -2.88 -9.65
CA THR A 188 10.94 -2.74 -9.37
C THR A 188 10.36 -4.06 -8.89
N VAL A 189 9.74 -4.06 -7.72
CA VAL A 189 8.96 -5.18 -7.18
C VAL A 189 7.56 -4.66 -6.87
N ASN A 190 6.55 -5.22 -7.53
CA ASN A 190 5.15 -4.85 -7.32
C ASN A 190 4.86 -3.35 -7.43
N GLY A 191 5.56 -2.67 -8.33
CA GLY A 191 5.45 -1.23 -8.54
C GLY A 191 6.42 -0.39 -7.71
N TYR A 192 6.87 -0.85 -6.55
CA TYR A 192 7.87 -0.16 -5.74
C TYR A 192 9.26 -0.30 -6.35
N ASN A 193 9.94 0.83 -6.62
CA ASN A 193 11.27 0.82 -7.22
C ASN A 193 12.34 1.31 -6.24
N THR A 194 13.42 0.54 -6.10
CA THR A 194 14.62 0.93 -5.37
C THR A 194 15.78 1.21 -6.32
N GLY A 195 16.45 2.34 -6.13
CA GLY A 195 17.66 2.70 -6.88
C GLY A 195 17.44 3.20 -8.31
N GLY A 196 16.19 3.34 -8.74
CA GLY A 196 15.85 3.93 -10.04
C GLY A 196 15.88 5.46 -10.03
N THR A 197 15.76 6.03 -11.23
CA THR A 197 15.71 7.47 -11.46
C THR A 197 14.38 7.85 -12.12
N TYR A 198 13.75 8.91 -11.61
CA TYR A 198 12.57 9.51 -12.22
C TYR A 198 12.98 10.61 -13.21
N THR A 199 12.41 10.62 -14.42
CA THR A 199 12.67 11.66 -15.43
C THR A 199 11.38 12.20 -16.07
N GLY A 200 11.41 13.49 -16.44
CA GLY A 200 10.29 14.18 -17.08
C GLY A 200 9.12 14.50 -16.13
N GLY A 201 7.92 14.61 -16.69
CA GLY A 201 6.69 14.86 -15.95
C GLY A 201 6.52 16.30 -15.44
N THR A 202 5.56 16.47 -14.53
CA THR A 202 5.24 17.73 -13.85
C THR A 202 5.44 17.60 -12.35
N SER A 203 5.69 18.73 -11.67
CA SER A 203 5.90 18.78 -10.23
C SER A 203 4.76 19.48 -9.48
N LYS A 204 4.42 19.01 -8.28
CA LYS A 204 3.47 19.64 -7.35
C LYS A 204 4.00 19.56 -5.91
N SER A 205 3.90 20.67 -5.17
CA SER A 205 4.26 20.67 -3.74
C SER A 205 3.22 19.93 -2.90
N ILE A 206 3.71 19.18 -1.90
CA ILE A 206 2.93 18.54 -0.84
C ILE A 206 3.41 19.11 0.49
N THR A 207 2.47 19.45 1.37
CA THR A 207 2.75 19.87 2.74
C THR A 207 2.11 18.87 3.70
N LEU A 208 2.85 18.48 4.75
CA LEU A 208 2.41 17.57 5.80
C LEU A 208 2.31 18.28 7.15
#